data_AF-A0A3B1CLS9-F1
#
_entry.id   AF-A0A3B1CLS9-F1
#
_cell.length_a   1.000
_cell.length_b   1.000
_cell.length_c   1.000
_cell.angle_alpha   90.00
_cell.angle_beta   90.00
_cell.angle_gamma   90.00
#
_symmetry.space_group_name_H-M   'P 1'
#
loop_
_entity.id
_entity.type
_entity.pdbx_description
1 polymer ?
#
loop_
_entity_poly.entity_id
_entity_poly.type
_entity_poly.pdbx_seq_one_letter_code
_entity_poly.pdbx_strand_id
1 'polypeptide(L)'
;PNAELSGRGGHPKNIFMLTADAFGVLPPISRLTPAQAMYHFISGYTAKVAGTERGVTEPSATFSTCFGAPFMALHPSVYADLLGKKIAEHNVNTWLVNTGWTGGPYGVGSRMKIGYTRAMLSAALDGKLDDVETVIDPIFKVQVPKSVPGVPAEILIPRNTWADKAAYDEKAAELAKRFVDNFKEYESSVSDEIKSSAPVV
;
A
#
# COMPACT_ATOMS: atom_id res chain seq x y z
N PRO A 1 5.40 -22.85 -15.56
CA PRO A 1 4.57 -22.42 -16.71
C PRO A 1 4.72 -20.94 -17.09
N ASN A 2 4.93 -20.02 -16.14
CA ASN A 2 5.14 -18.58 -16.41
C ASN A 2 6.53 -18.13 -15.95
N ALA A 3 7.58 -18.84 -16.37
CA ALA A 3 8.96 -18.52 -16.01
C ALA A 3 9.73 -18.15 -17.28
N GLU A 4 10.31 -16.95 -17.28
CA GLU A 4 11.25 -16.50 -18.31
C GLU A 4 12.66 -16.81 -17.82
N LEU A 5 13.29 -17.82 -18.42
CA LEU A 5 14.56 -18.38 -17.93
C LEU A 5 15.74 -17.41 -18.07
N SER A 6 15.65 -16.41 -18.95
CA SER A 6 16.67 -15.36 -19.03
C SER A 6 16.67 -14.42 -17.81
N GLY A 7 15.62 -14.45 -16.98
CA GLY A 7 15.44 -13.53 -15.86
C GLY A 7 15.18 -12.08 -16.29
N ARG A 8 14.85 -11.84 -17.56
CA ARG A 8 14.63 -10.50 -18.12
C ARG A 8 13.21 -10.38 -18.67
N GLY A 9 12.59 -9.23 -18.47
CA GLY A 9 11.30 -8.87 -19.07
C GLY A 9 11.37 -7.51 -19.76
N GLY A 10 10.26 -7.10 -20.38
CA GLY A 10 10.09 -5.72 -20.83
C GLY A 10 9.88 -4.75 -19.66
N HIS A 11 9.59 -3.49 -19.98
CA HIS A 11 9.21 -2.52 -18.96
C HIS A 11 7.90 -2.91 -18.27
N PRO A 12 7.79 -2.71 -16.94
CA PRO A 12 6.59 -3.08 -16.20
C PRO A 12 5.40 -2.25 -16.67
N LYS A 13 4.25 -2.89 -16.88
CA LYS A 13 2.96 -2.19 -17.06
C LYS A 13 2.29 -1.90 -15.72
N ASN A 14 2.62 -2.68 -14.69
CA ASN A 14 2.07 -2.56 -13.34
C ASN A 14 3.20 -2.69 -12.31
N ILE A 15 3.12 -1.92 -11.24
CA ILE A 15 3.93 -2.06 -10.02
C ILE A 15 2.98 -2.26 -8.84
N PHE A 16 3.23 -3.28 -8.03
CA PHE A 16 2.45 -3.59 -6.83
C PHE A 16 3.32 -3.42 -5.59
N MET A 17 2.94 -2.49 -4.72
CA MET A 17 3.53 -2.30 -3.40
C MET A 17 2.73 -3.12 -2.40
N LEU A 18 3.33 -4.19 -1.91
CA LEU A 18 2.68 -5.09 -0.95
C LEU A 18 2.93 -4.59 0.46
N THR A 19 1.85 -4.42 1.21
CA THR A 19 1.90 -4.08 2.63
C THR A 19 1.12 -5.11 3.41
N ALA A 20 1.65 -5.57 4.54
CA ALA A 20 0.94 -6.43 5.47
C ALA A 20 0.40 -5.58 6.61
N ASP A 21 -0.67 -4.81 6.37
CA ASP A 21 -1.25 -3.94 7.39
C ASP A 21 -1.94 -4.75 8.48
N ALA A 22 -1.33 -4.84 9.67
CA ALA A 22 -1.90 -5.49 10.84
C ALA A 22 -2.86 -4.60 11.64
N PHE A 23 -3.00 -3.33 11.27
CA PHE A 23 -3.98 -2.41 11.86
C PHE A 23 -5.34 -2.61 11.20
N GLY A 24 -5.40 -3.12 9.97
CA GLY A 24 -6.63 -3.48 9.28
C GLY A 24 -7.38 -2.28 8.72
N VAL A 25 -6.65 -1.23 8.34
CA VAL A 25 -7.19 0.08 7.94
C VAL A 25 -6.97 0.41 6.47
N LEU A 26 -5.90 -0.12 5.85
CA LEU A 26 -5.61 0.16 4.44
C LEU A 26 -6.56 -0.61 3.50
N PRO A 27 -7.04 0.01 2.41
CA PRO A 27 -7.85 -0.67 1.41
C PRO A 27 -7.15 -1.91 0.84
N PRO A 28 -7.91 -2.98 0.49
CA PRO A 28 -7.33 -4.21 -0.06
C PRO A 28 -6.47 -3.99 -1.31
N ILE A 29 -6.90 -3.07 -2.17
CA ILE A 29 -6.16 -2.58 -3.33
C ILE A 29 -6.51 -1.11 -3.56
N SER A 30 -5.51 -0.30 -3.88
CA SER A 30 -5.69 1.10 -4.29
C SER A 30 -4.81 1.43 -5.48
N ARG A 31 -5.33 2.19 -6.43
CA ARG A 31 -4.52 2.85 -7.46
C ARG A 31 -3.85 4.08 -6.86
N LEU A 32 -2.58 4.27 -7.16
CA LEU A 32 -1.79 5.40 -6.71
C LEU A 32 -1.53 6.36 -7.86
N THR A 33 -1.50 7.66 -7.58
CA THR A 33 -0.84 8.61 -8.48
C THR A 33 0.68 8.43 -8.43
N PRO A 34 1.45 8.97 -9.38
CA PRO A 34 2.91 8.91 -9.32
C PRO A 34 3.48 9.47 -8.00
N ALA A 35 2.95 10.61 -7.52
CA ALA A 35 3.38 11.19 -6.25
C ALA A 35 3.04 10.31 -5.03
N GLN A 36 1.84 9.71 -5.02
CA GLN A 36 1.47 8.73 -3.98
C GLN A 36 2.34 7.49 -4.03
N ALA A 37 2.68 6.99 -5.22
CA ALA A 37 3.60 5.87 -5.37
C ALA A 37 4.96 6.21 -4.76
N MET A 38 5.49 7.42 -4.97
CA MET A 38 6.76 7.82 -4.34
C MET A 38 6.64 7.96 -2.83
N TYR A 39 5.55 8.54 -2.34
CA TYR A 39 5.28 8.65 -0.91
C TYR A 39 5.25 7.27 -0.23
N HIS A 40 4.51 6.31 -0.80
CA HIS A 40 4.42 4.95 -0.27
C HIS A 40 5.72 4.16 -0.44
N PHE A 41 6.46 4.38 -1.53
CA PHE A 41 7.76 3.75 -1.76
C PHE A 41 8.79 4.19 -0.72
N ILE A 42 8.94 5.51 -0.50
CA ILE A 42 9.81 6.06 0.54
C ILE A 42 9.34 5.62 1.92
N SER A 43 8.03 5.63 2.19
CA SER A 43 7.50 5.19 3.48
C SER A 43 7.81 3.72 3.74
N GLY A 44 7.64 2.84 2.73
CA GLY A 44 7.93 1.42 2.84
C GLY A 44 7.18 0.71 3.97
N TYR A 45 5.91 1.10 4.17
CA TYR A 45 5.10 0.63 5.29
C TYR A 45 4.71 -0.85 5.15
N THR A 46 4.94 -1.59 6.22
CA THR A 46 4.39 -2.93 6.48
C THR A 46 4.22 -3.11 7.99
N ALA A 47 3.50 -4.12 8.47
CA ALA A 47 3.51 -4.45 9.89
C ALA A 47 4.37 -5.69 10.17
N LYS A 48 5.14 -5.63 11.26
CA LYS A 48 5.69 -6.82 11.89
C LYS A 48 4.57 -7.46 12.70
N VAL A 49 4.39 -8.77 12.53
CA VAL A 49 3.35 -9.53 13.21
C VAL A 49 4.00 -10.39 14.29
N ALA A 50 3.28 -10.63 15.39
CA ALA A 50 3.75 -11.51 16.45
C ALA A 50 4.18 -12.88 15.87
N GLY A 51 5.39 -13.32 16.24
CA GLY A 51 5.95 -14.62 15.83
C GLY A 51 6.82 -14.62 14.56
N THR A 52 6.94 -13.51 13.83
CA THR A 52 7.88 -13.43 12.67
C THR A 52 9.28 -12.96 13.06
N GLU A 53 9.42 -12.29 14.20
CA GLU A 53 10.70 -11.84 14.75
C GLU A 53 10.78 -12.09 16.27
N ARG A 54 11.98 -12.36 16.78
CA ARG A 54 12.22 -12.69 18.18
C ARG A 54 11.93 -11.44 19.05
N GLY A 55 10.90 -11.51 19.90
CA GLY A 55 10.52 -10.42 20.82
C GLY A 55 9.33 -9.57 20.38
N VAL A 56 8.73 -9.83 19.21
CA VAL A 56 7.50 -9.15 18.78
C VAL A 56 6.27 -9.89 19.33
N THR A 57 5.59 -9.30 20.31
CA THR A 57 4.39 -9.85 20.95
C THR A 57 3.10 -9.20 20.46
N GLU A 58 3.18 -7.97 19.97
CA GLU A 58 2.06 -7.21 19.39
C GLU A 58 2.44 -6.73 17.98
N PRO A 59 1.46 -6.54 17.09
CA PRO A 59 1.73 -5.99 15.77
C PRO A 59 2.31 -4.58 15.89
N SER A 60 3.43 -4.35 15.21
CA SER A 60 4.05 -3.03 15.18
C SER A 60 4.17 -2.52 13.74
N ALA A 61 3.80 -1.26 13.54
CA ALA A 61 4.06 -0.57 12.29
C ALA A 61 5.56 -0.52 12.04
N THR A 62 5.99 -0.97 10.87
CA THR A 62 7.37 -0.95 10.41
C THR A 62 7.46 -0.18 9.10
N PHE A 63 8.30 0.83 9.08
CA PHE A 63 8.59 1.61 7.89
C PHE A 63 9.99 1.20 7.43
N SER A 64 10.05 0.36 6.40
CA SER A 64 11.29 -0.08 5.78
C SER A 64 11.45 0.66 4.47
N THR A 65 12.06 1.83 4.52
CA THR A 65 12.26 2.74 3.40
C THR A 65 12.63 2.02 2.10
N CYS A 66 11.93 2.38 1.01
CA CYS A 66 12.05 1.73 -0.31
C CYS A 66 11.70 0.23 -0.31
N PHE A 67 10.97 -0.26 0.70
CA PHE A 67 10.70 -1.67 0.99
C PHE A 67 11.98 -2.52 1.19
N GLY A 68 13.11 -1.90 1.50
CA GLY A 68 14.41 -2.55 1.49
C GLY A 68 15.51 -1.80 2.21
N ALA A 69 15.17 -1.01 3.25
CA ALA A 69 16.08 -0.09 3.92
C ALA A 69 17.48 -0.65 4.24
N PRO A 70 17.63 -1.91 4.74
CA PRO A 70 18.95 -2.48 5.04
C PRO A 70 19.90 -2.63 3.83
N PHE A 71 19.38 -2.52 2.61
CA PHE A 71 20.13 -2.73 1.37
C PHE A 71 20.33 -1.43 0.57
N MET A 72 19.82 -0.30 1.06
CA MET A 72 19.91 0.98 0.36
C MET A 72 21.25 1.64 0.66
N ALA A 73 22.07 1.86 -0.38
CA ALA A 73 23.39 2.46 -0.26
C ALA A 73 23.38 4.00 -0.39
N LEU A 74 22.35 4.55 -1.03
CA LEU A 74 22.16 5.98 -1.25
C LEU A 74 20.98 6.50 -0.44
N HIS A 75 20.81 7.82 -0.43
CA HIS A 75 19.64 8.44 0.16
C HIS A 75 18.35 7.97 -0.56
N PRO A 76 17.24 7.72 0.16
CA PRO A 76 15.97 7.23 -0.40
C PRO A 76 15.44 8.06 -1.57
N SER A 77 15.63 9.37 -1.54
CA SER A 77 15.19 10.29 -2.60
C SER A 77 15.81 9.94 -3.97
N VAL A 78 17.05 9.44 -4.02
CA VAL A 78 17.70 9.06 -5.28
C VAL A 78 16.94 7.90 -5.95
N TYR A 79 16.50 6.94 -5.16
CA TYR A 79 15.76 5.78 -5.67
C TYR A 79 14.32 6.15 -6.03
N ALA A 80 13.67 6.99 -5.21
CA ALA A 80 12.34 7.50 -5.50
C ALA A 80 12.33 8.32 -6.80
N ASP A 81 13.27 9.24 -6.98
CA ASP A 81 13.36 10.05 -8.21
C ASP A 81 13.57 9.18 -9.45
N LEU A 82 14.41 8.14 -9.36
CA LEU A 82 14.62 7.20 -10.45
C LEU A 82 13.34 6.41 -10.76
N LEU A 83 12.66 5.90 -9.73
CA LEU A 83 11.42 5.16 -9.88
C LEU A 83 10.31 6.03 -10.48
N GLY A 84 10.15 7.26 -10.00
CA GLY A 84 9.17 8.23 -10.50
C GLY A 84 9.39 8.56 -11.97
N LYS A 85 10.64 8.80 -12.38
CA LYS A 85 10.99 9.01 -13.81
C LYS A 85 10.60 7.81 -14.66
N LYS A 86 10.87 6.58 -14.19
CA LYS A 86 10.54 5.35 -14.94
C LYS A 86 9.04 5.06 -14.98
N ILE A 87 8.29 5.38 -13.94
CA ILE A 87 6.83 5.29 -13.95
C ILE A 87 6.25 6.22 -15.01
N ALA A 88 6.70 7.47 -15.06
CA ALA A 88 6.23 8.46 -16.02
C ALA A 88 6.63 8.10 -17.47
N GLU A 89 7.90 7.74 -17.70
CA GLU A 89 8.42 7.38 -19.03
C GLU A 89 7.68 6.20 -19.67
N HIS A 90 7.24 5.23 -18.85
CA HIS A 90 6.63 4.00 -19.32
C HIS A 90 5.12 3.90 -19.05
N ASN A 91 4.49 4.96 -18.53
CA ASN A 91 3.06 5.01 -18.17
C ASN A 91 2.64 3.81 -17.30
N VAL A 92 3.38 3.56 -16.23
CA VAL A 92 3.21 2.38 -15.38
C VAL A 92 2.06 2.59 -14.39
N ASN A 93 1.11 1.66 -14.33
CA ASN A 93 0.08 1.66 -13.29
C ASN A 93 0.68 1.24 -11.94
N THR A 94 0.45 2.03 -10.88
CA THR A 94 0.96 1.75 -9.54
C THR A 94 -0.15 1.42 -8.57
N TRP A 95 0.04 0.36 -7.78
CA TRP A 95 -0.95 -0.19 -6.88
C TRP A 95 -0.39 -0.38 -5.48
N LEU A 96 -1.15 0.01 -4.47
CA LEU A 96 -0.93 -0.41 -3.09
C LEU A 96 -1.86 -1.58 -2.78
N VAL A 97 -1.31 -2.70 -2.27
CA VAL A 97 -2.08 -3.90 -2.00
C VAL A 97 -1.90 -4.32 -0.54
N ASN A 98 -3.00 -4.28 0.22
CA ASN A 98 -3.02 -4.79 1.58
C ASN A 98 -3.18 -6.32 1.59
N THR A 99 -2.10 -6.99 2.00
CA THR A 99 -1.99 -8.45 2.21
C THR A 99 -2.05 -8.85 3.69
N GLY A 100 -2.30 -7.86 4.55
CA GLY A 100 -2.45 -7.96 6.00
C GLY A 100 -3.89 -8.25 6.39
N TRP A 101 -4.46 -7.44 7.27
CA TRP A 101 -5.74 -7.66 7.94
C TRP A 101 -6.86 -6.75 7.39
N THR A 102 -8.09 -7.18 7.66
CA THR A 102 -9.32 -6.41 7.45
C THR A 102 -10.34 -6.80 8.53
N GLY A 103 -11.36 -5.97 8.75
CA GLY A 103 -12.40 -6.18 9.77
C GLY A 103 -11.98 -5.89 11.21
N GLY A 104 -10.79 -5.33 11.41
CA GLY A 104 -10.20 -5.06 12.72
C GLY A 104 -8.68 -5.21 12.68
N PRO A 105 -7.99 -4.81 13.76
CA PRO A 105 -6.57 -5.07 13.92
C PRO A 105 -6.31 -6.58 14.11
N TYR A 106 -5.05 -6.99 14.02
CA TYR A 106 -4.63 -8.34 14.41
C TYR A 106 -5.21 -8.75 15.78
N GLY A 107 -5.71 -9.98 15.86
CA GLY A 107 -6.38 -10.51 17.05
C GLY A 107 -7.90 -10.27 17.07
N VAL A 108 -8.41 -9.31 16.30
CA VAL A 108 -9.85 -9.01 16.15
C VAL A 108 -10.32 -9.26 14.71
N GLY A 109 -9.62 -8.64 13.75
CA GLY A 109 -9.86 -8.81 12.33
C GLY A 109 -9.30 -10.13 11.81
N SER A 110 -9.48 -10.34 10.50
CA SER A 110 -8.96 -11.52 9.80
C SER A 110 -7.98 -11.12 8.71
N ARG A 111 -7.01 -12.00 8.44
CA ARG A 111 -6.07 -11.78 7.34
C ARG A 111 -6.80 -11.83 6.01
N MET A 112 -6.43 -10.96 5.08
CA MET A 112 -6.96 -10.89 3.72
C MET A 112 -6.85 -12.28 3.08
N LYS A 113 -7.99 -12.81 2.61
CA LYS A 113 -8.03 -14.13 1.98
C LYS A 113 -7.16 -14.10 0.73
N ILE A 114 -6.22 -15.04 0.62
CA ILE A 114 -5.31 -15.12 -0.53
C ILE A 114 -6.04 -15.19 -1.88
N GLY A 115 -7.23 -15.81 -1.91
CA GLY A 115 -8.09 -15.84 -3.09
C GLY A 115 -8.50 -14.44 -3.56
N TYR A 116 -8.83 -13.55 -2.62
CA TYR A 116 -9.18 -12.16 -2.94
C TYR A 116 -7.94 -11.36 -3.39
N THR A 117 -6.80 -11.51 -2.72
CA THR A 117 -5.54 -10.87 -3.17
C THR A 117 -5.18 -11.29 -4.59
N ARG A 118 -5.27 -12.59 -4.90
CA ARG A 118 -5.04 -13.10 -6.27
C ARG A 118 -6.04 -12.53 -7.27
N ALA A 119 -7.33 -12.47 -6.92
CA ALA A 119 -8.35 -11.89 -7.78
C ALA A 119 -8.09 -10.40 -8.08
N MET A 120 -7.68 -9.61 -7.07
CA MET A 120 -7.30 -8.21 -7.24
C MET A 120 -6.07 -8.04 -8.15
N LEU A 121 -5.02 -8.83 -7.94
CA LEU A 121 -3.81 -8.82 -8.77
C LEU A 121 -4.14 -9.23 -10.21
N SER A 122 -4.91 -10.29 -10.42
CA SER A 122 -5.35 -10.71 -11.75
C SER A 122 -6.18 -9.63 -12.43
N ALA A 123 -7.13 -9.00 -11.73
CA ALA A 123 -7.93 -7.92 -12.29
C ALA A 123 -7.08 -6.72 -12.73
N ALA A 124 -6.09 -6.31 -11.94
CA ALA A 124 -5.17 -5.24 -12.28
C ALA A 124 -4.25 -5.61 -13.47
N LEU A 125 -3.71 -6.84 -13.48
CA LEU A 125 -2.85 -7.34 -14.55
C LEU A 125 -3.59 -7.50 -15.88
N ASP A 126 -4.87 -7.87 -15.83
CA ASP A 126 -5.77 -8.04 -16.99
C ASP A 126 -6.34 -6.69 -17.49
N GLY A 127 -6.00 -5.56 -16.87
CA GLY A 127 -6.55 -4.23 -17.21
C GLY A 127 -8.01 -4.02 -16.80
N LYS A 128 -8.63 -4.95 -16.06
CA LYS A 128 -10.04 -4.88 -15.65
C LYS A 128 -10.31 -3.77 -14.63
N LEU A 129 -9.28 -3.18 -14.06
CA LEU A 129 -9.39 -2.05 -13.13
C LEU A 129 -9.08 -0.70 -13.79
N ASP A 130 -8.71 -0.67 -15.08
CA ASP A 130 -8.27 0.55 -15.78
C ASP A 130 -9.35 1.65 -15.75
N ASP A 131 -10.58 1.29 -16.09
CA ASP A 131 -11.73 2.21 -16.20
C ASP A 131 -12.80 2.01 -15.11
N VAL A 132 -12.48 1.31 -14.03
CA VAL A 132 -13.45 1.08 -12.93
C VAL A 132 -13.62 2.36 -12.12
N GLU A 133 -14.87 2.69 -11.77
CA GLU A 133 -15.15 3.82 -10.90
C GLU A 133 -14.44 3.66 -9.55
N THR A 134 -13.72 4.70 -9.14
CA THR A 134 -13.00 4.73 -7.85
C THR A 134 -13.65 5.69 -6.87
N VAL A 135 -13.44 5.44 -5.58
CA VAL A 135 -13.68 6.40 -4.50
C VAL A 135 -12.34 6.77 -3.87
N ILE A 136 -12.19 8.04 -3.46
CA ILE A 136 -11.00 8.49 -2.74
C ILE A 136 -11.14 8.10 -1.27
N ASP A 137 -10.14 7.39 -0.74
CA ASP A 137 -10.05 7.16 0.69
C ASP A 137 -9.85 8.51 1.43
N PRO A 138 -10.66 8.85 2.43
CA PRO A 138 -10.65 10.19 3.03
C PRO A 138 -9.38 10.49 3.85
N ILE A 139 -8.65 9.46 4.29
CA ILE A 139 -7.49 9.59 5.17
C ILE A 139 -6.21 9.50 4.34
N PHE A 140 -6.06 8.42 3.59
CA PHE A 140 -4.86 8.12 2.81
C PHE A 140 -4.89 8.73 1.40
N LYS A 141 -6.04 9.27 0.97
CA LYS A 141 -6.25 9.93 -0.34
C LYS A 141 -6.02 9.04 -1.56
N VAL A 142 -5.88 7.74 -1.36
CA VAL A 142 -5.66 6.75 -2.43
C VAL A 142 -6.97 6.43 -3.16
N GLN A 143 -6.87 6.00 -4.41
CA GLN A 143 -8.04 5.68 -5.23
C GLN A 143 -8.42 4.20 -5.04
N VAL A 144 -9.58 3.94 -4.44
CA VAL A 144 -10.07 2.59 -4.17
C VAL A 144 -11.11 2.22 -5.23
N PRO A 145 -10.95 1.11 -5.98
CA PRO A 145 -11.95 0.67 -6.94
C PRO A 145 -13.25 0.29 -6.22
N LYS A 146 -14.40 0.71 -6.74
CA LYS A 146 -15.71 0.36 -6.16
C LYS A 146 -16.10 -1.11 -6.37
N SER A 147 -15.47 -1.78 -7.33
CA SER A 147 -15.73 -3.19 -7.62
C SER A 147 -14.50 -3.89 -8.16
N VAL A 148 -14.27 -5.13 -7.74
CA VAL A 148 -13.25 -6.02 -8.32
C VAL A 148 -13.88 -7.39 -8.58
N PRO A 149 -13.75 -7.97 -9.80
CA PRO A 149 -14.30 -9.29 -10.09
C PRO A 149 -13.80 -10.36 -9.12
N GLY A 150 -14.73 -11.13 -8.53
CA GLY A 150 -14.40 -12.19 -7.58
C GLY A 150 -14.05 -11.71 -6.16
N VAL A 151 -14.29 -10.44 -5.85
CA VAL A 151 -14.07 -9.85 -4.52
C VAL A 151 -15.35 -9.15 -4.04
N PRO A 152 -15.85 -9.44 -2.83
CA PRO A 152 -17.01 -8.74 -2.27
C PRO A 152 -16.78 -7.23 -2.18
N ALA A 153 -17.70 -6.41 -2.68
CA ALA A 153 -17.53 -4.95 -2.68
C ALA A 153 -17.38 -4.37 -1.26
N GLU A 154 -18.01 -5.00 -0.27
CA GLU A 154 -17.94 -4.58 1.13
C GLU A 154 -16.51 -4.54 1.69
N ILE A 155 -15.62 -5.43 1.23
CA ILE A 155 -14.25 -5.49 1.77
C ILE A 155 -13.34 -4.42 1.17
N LEU A 156 -13.70 -3.88 0.00
CA LEU A 156 -12.89 -2.89 -0.71
C LEU A 156 -12.78 -1.59 0.09
N ILE A 157 -13.79 -1.27 0.90
CA ILE A 157 -13.77 -0.15 1.83
C ILE A 157 -13.57 -0.70 3.25
N PRO A 158 -12.36 -0.63 3.82
CA PRO A 158 -12.02 -1.26 5.11
C PRO A 158 -12.97 -0.88 6.23
N ARG A 159 -13.38 0.40 6.30
CA ARG A 159 -14.36 0.89 7.27
C ARG A 159 -15.64 0.04 7.29
N ASN A 160 -16.09 -0.51 6.16
CA ASN A 160 -17.29 -1.34 6.09
C ASN A 160 -17.14 -2.70 6.77
N THR A 161 -15.92 -3.22 6.85
CA THR A 161 -15.63 -4.52 7.46
C THR A 161 -15.54 -4.49 8.98
N TRP A 162 -15.31 -3.32 9.58
CA TRP A 162 -15.22 -3.17 11.02
C TRP A 162 -16.61 -3.17 11.66
N ALA A 163 -16.78 -3.91 12.75
CA ALA A 163 -18.02 -3.90 13.53
C ALA A 163 -18.25 -2.53 14.19
N ASP A 164 -17.20 -1.98 14.81
CA ASP A 164 -17.18 -0.63 15.37
C ASP A 164 -16.49 0.34 14.40
N LYS A 165 -17.26 1.27 13.84
CA LYS A 165 -16.77 2.27 12.88
C LYS A 165 -15.94 3.36 13.55
N ALA A 166 -16.22 3.69 14.81
CA ALA A 166 -15.43 4.67 15.55
C ALA A 166 -14.05 4.09 15.88
N ALA A 167 -13.98 2.82 16.27
CA ALA A 167 -12.71 2.12 16.47
C ALA A 167 -11.87 2.06 15.18
N TYR A 168 -12.51 1.92 14.01
CA TYR A 168 -11.82 2.07 12.72
C TYR A 168 -11.24 3.47 12.56
N ASP A 169 -12.05 4.51 12.77
CA ASP A 169 -11.66 5.91 12.56
C ASP A 169 -10.46 6.28 13.46
N GLU A 170 -10.48 5.84 14.74
CA GLU A 170 -9.36 6.01 15.68
C GLU A 170 -8.09 5.29 15.20
N LYS A 171 -8.23 4.03 14.74
CA LYS A 171 -7.07 3.24 14.29
C LYS A 171 -6.48 3.78 12.99
N ALA A 172 -7.32 4.27 12.09
CA ALA A 172 -6.90 4.88 10.84
C ALA A 172 -6.17 6.21 11.08
N ALA A 173 -6.66 7.04 12.01
CA ALA A 173 -5.97 8.25 12.44
C ALA A 173 -4.61 7.94 13.12
N GLU A 174 -4.56 6.89 13.95
CA GLU A 174 -3.30 6.43 14.54
C GLU A 174 -2.27 6.05 13.46
N LEU A 175 -2.68 5.27 12.46
CA LEU A 175 -1.79 4.87 11.37
C LEU A 175 -1.37 6.07 10.51
N ALA A 176 -2.31 6.97 10.17
CA ALA A 176 -2.02 8.20 9.42
C ALA A 176 -0.95 9.05 10.10
N LYS A 177 -1.06 9.24 11.42
CA LYS A 177 -0.05 9.95 12.21
C LYS A 177 1.31 9.27 12.13
N ARG A 178 1.38 7.94 12.21
CA ARG A 178 2.64 7.19 12.08
C ARG A 178 3.28 7.36 10.71
N PHE A 179 2.49 7.40 9.63
CA PHE A 179 2.99 7.72 8.29
C PHE A 179 3.61 9.11 8.23
N VAL A 180 2.89 10.13 8.72
CA VAL A 180 3.38 11.52 8.74
C VAL A 180 4.64 11.65 9.60
N ASP A 181 4.64 11.09 10.81
CA ASP A 181 5.79 11.15 11.72
C ASP A 181 7.03 10.46 11.13
N ASN A 182 6.87 9.32 10.47
CA ASN A 182 7.95 8.64 9.76
C ASN A 182 8.48 9.48 8.58
N PHE A 183 7.58 10.13 7.83
CA PHE A 183 7.96 10.83 6.61
C PHE A 183 8.74 12.13 6.84
N LYS A 184 8.67 12.72 8.06
CA LYS A 184 9.40 13.93 8.45
C LYS A 184 10.90 13.87 8.15
N GLU A 185 11.51 12.70 8.27
CA GLU A 185 12.94 12.50 7.96
C GLU A 185 13.28 12.80 6.48
N TYR A 186 12.31 12.63 5.58
CA TYR A 186 12.50 12.72 4.13
C TYR A 186 11.89 13.98 3.51
N GLU A 187 11.06 14.73 4.24
CA GLU A 187 10.30 15.89 3.73
C GLU A 187 11.17 16.93 3.02
N SER A 188 12.38 17.19 3.53
CA SER A 188 13.31 18.18 2.94
C SER A 188 13.89 17.75 1.59
N SER A 189 13.79 16.46 1.26
CA SER A 189 14.46 15.82 0.13
C SER A 189 13.50 15.39 -0.98
N VAL A 190 12.22 15.76 -0.89
CA VAL A 190 11.18 15.38 -1.85
C VAL A 190 10.39 16.61 -2.32
N SER A 191 9.69 16.48 -3.46
CA SER A 191 8.86 17.55 -4.02
C SER A 191 7.61 17.83 -3.18
N ASP A 192 7.03 19.02 -3.37
CA ASP A 192 5.76 19.39 -2.73
C ASP A 192 4.62 18.44 -3.10
N GLU A 193 4.61 17.92 -4.33
CA GLU A 193 3.60 16.94 -4.78
C GLU A 193 3.64 15.65 -3.96
N ILE A 194 4.85 15.15 -3.65
CA ILE A 194 5.03 13.97 -2.80
C ILE A 194 4.61 14.29 -1.36
N LYS A 195 4.98 15.46 -0.82
CA LYS A 195 4.55 15.89 0.52
C LYS A 195 3.03 16.01 0.63
N SER A 196 2.39 16.56 -0.39
CA SER A 196 0.92 16.65 -0.47
C SER A 196 0.22 15.30 -0.60
N SER A 197 0.96 14.21 -0.83
CA SER A 197 0.42 12.84 -0.83
C SER A 197 0.32 12.23 0.58
N ALA A 198 0.87 12.88 1.62
CA ALA A 198 0.80 12.40 2.99
C ALA A 198 -0.64 12.24 3.50
N PRO A 199 -0.96 11.24 4.34
CA PRO A 199 -2.30 11.09 4.90
C PRO A 199 -2.79 12.31 5.67
N VAL A 200 -4.10 12.48 5.74
CA VAL A 200 -4.75 13.46 6.61
C VAL A 200 -4.72 12.94 8.05
N VAL A 201 -4.26 13.77 8.99
CA VAL A 201 -4.19 13.49 10.43
C VAL A 201 -5.20 14.35 11.17
#